data_AF-A0A947V3R4-F1
#
_entry.id   AF-A0A947V3R4-F1
#
_cell.length_a   1.000
_cell.length_b   1.000
_cell.length_c   1.000
_cell.angle_alpha   90.00
_cell.angle_beta   90.00
_cell.angle_gamma   90.00
#
_symmetry.space_group_name_H-M   'P 1'
#
loop_
_entity.id
_entity.type
_entity.pdbx_description
1 polymer ?
#
loop_
_entity_poly.entity_id
_entity_poly.type
_entity_poly.pdbx_seq_one_letter_code
_entity_poly.pdbx_strand_id
1 'polypeptide(L)'
;QGIPSLRFPELNLQVFSQLLSYAVIISLLGFMEAISIAKAIAAKTGQKLDANQELMGQGMANIIGSFSGSYPVSGSFSRSAVNLQAGGITGLSNVFSAIVVTVTLLFLTPLLYHLPQAVLAAVIMMAVVSLVQVKGFIHAWKAQKADGIIAVTCFCATLVFAPHLDKGILLGVFLSVAVFLYRRMHPNVSTLAMSNDGVLGCTIDHGLRVCSHIAVIRFDGTLFFANASYLDEQVFRIRTANPALKFILLVADGINDIDASGEDALSLLVDRVRRAGIGFAICRVKGEVMAVIERTGLADKIGREMIYAGEETALKEIIAMIHGMTKRKACGVCPLMTHLPALPEKRVYDGGGSATSTDVLKKMFEQRCDSLGKLPGKIVAALAASV
;
A
#
# COMPACT_ATOMS: atom_id res chain seq x y z
N GLN A 1 0.05 -14.87 51.04
CA GLN A 1 -0.99 -14.34 50.14
C GLN A 1 -1.26 -12.91 50.56
N GLY A 2 -1.26 -11.96 49.63
CA GLY A 2 -1.41 -10.54 49.93
C GLY A 2 -1.36 -9.69 48.67
N ILE A 3 -1.73 -8.42 48.79
CA ILE A 3 -1.64 -7.44 47.71
C ILE A 3 -0.16 -7.30 47.30
N PRO A 4 0.18 -7.21 46.00
CA PRO A 4 1.56 -7.04 45.55
C PRO A 4 2.20 -5.83 46.23
N SER A 5 3.42 -6.01 46.75
CA SER A 5 4.19 -4.91 47.33
C SER A 5 4.55 -3.91 46.23
N LEU A 6 4.34 -2.62 46.46
CA LEU A 6 4.84 -1.57 45.59
C LEU A 6 6.37 -1.55 45.66
N ARG A 7 7.04 -1.70 44.52
CA ARG A 7 8.49 -1.67 44.35
C ARG A 7 8.84 -0.65 43.28
N PHE A 8 9.92 0.08 43.49
CA PHE A 8 10.49 0.89 42.43
C PHE A 8 11.24 -0.04 41.45
N PRO A 9 11.05 0.11 40.12
CA PRO A 9 11.81 -0.64 39.15
C PRO A 9 13.29 -0.27 39.24
N GLU A 10 14.17 -1.27 39.29
CA GLU A 10 15.61 -1.06 39.31
C GLU A 10 16.08 -0.51 37.96
N LEU A 11 16.65 0.70 37.96
CA LEU A 11 17.14 1.37 36.76
C LEU A 11 18.60 0.97 36.51
N ASN A 12 18.79 -0.16 35.82
CA ASN A 12 20.10 -0.56 35.31
C ASN A 12 20.20 -0.22 33.82
N LEU A 13 21.12 0.68 33.46
CA LEU A 13 21.30 1.16 32.08
C LEU A 13 21.64 0.03 31.09
N GLN A 14 22.39 -0.98 31.55
CA GLN A 14 22.74 -2.13 30.74
C GLN A 14 21.51 -3.00 30.44
N VAL A 15 20.70 -3.30 31.47
CA VAL A 15 19.43 -4.05 31.31
C VAL A 15 18.44 -3.27 30.45
N PHE A 16 18.35 -1.95 30.64
CA PHE A 16 17.51 -1.08 29.83
C PHE A 16 17.86 -1.17 28.34
N SER A 17 19.15 -1.09 27.99
CA SER A 17 19.60 -1.20 26.59
C SER A 17 19.28 -2.56 25.96
N GLN A 18 19.36 -3.65 26.74
CA GLN A 18 19.04 -5.00 26.28
C GLN A 18 17.53 -5.21 26.08
N LEU A 19 16.70 -4.59 26.91
CA LEU A 19 15.25 -4.72 26.86
C LEU A 19 14.57 -3.73 25.91
N LEU A 20 15.26 -2.68 25.46
CA LEU A 20 14.67 -1.61 24.66
C LEU A 20 14.00 -2.13 23.38
N SER A 21 14.65 -3.02 22.64
CA SER A 21 14.09 -3.62 21.41
C SER A 21 12.81 -4.41 21.70
N TYR A 22 12.81 -5.21 22.76
CA TYR A 22 11.63 -5.97 23.21
C TYR A 22 10.51 -5.04 23.67
N ALA A 23 10.84 -3.98 24.42
CA ALA A 23 9.88 -3.00 24.90
C ALA A 23 9.19 -2.26 23.75
N VAL A 24 9.94 -1.86 22.71
CA VAL A 24 9.38 -1.23 21.50
C VAL A 24 8.43 -2.19 20.79
N ILE A 25 8.83 -3.45 20.60
CA ILE A 25 7.99 -4.46 19.92
C ILE A 25 6.70 -4.72 20.72
N ILE A 26 6.81 -4.96 22.03
CA ILE A 26 5.66 -5.23 22.90
C ILE A 26 4.74 -4.01 23.00
N SER A 27 5.29 -2.80 23.09
CA SER A 27 4.51 -1.55 23.11
C SER A 27 3.76 -1.35 21.81
N LEU A 28 4.42 -1.52 20.66
CA LEU A 28 3.80 -1.37 19.34
C LEU A 28 2.70 -2.43 19.14
N LEU A 29 3.00 -3.69 19.46
CA LEU A 29 2.04 -4.79 19.32
C LEU A 29 0.84 -4.60 20.25
N GLY A 30 1.09 -4.24 21.51
CA GLY A 30 0.05 -3.93 22.48
C GLY A 30 -0.86 -2.81 22.00
N PHE A 31 -0.28 -1.70 21.55
CA PHE A 31 -1.06 -0.59 21.03
C PHE A 31 -1.85 -0.96 19.76
N MET A 32 -1.22 -1.68 18.82
CA MET A 32 -1.87 -2.15 17.60
C MET A 32 -3.04 -3.10 17.89
N GLU A 33 -2.90 -3.99 18.88
CA GLU A 33 -3.98 -4.87 19.32
C GLU A 33 -5.13 -4.05 19.90
N ALA A 34 -4.86 -3.15 20.85
CA ALA A 34 -5.89 -2.36 21.50
C ALA A 34 -6.61 -1.41 20.54
N ILE A 35 -5.90 -0.73 19.64
CA ILE A 35 -6.54 0.15 18.67
C ILE A 35 -7.39 -0.65 17.67
N SER A 36 -6.97 -1.88 17.32
CA SER A 36 -7.76 -2.75 16.44
C SER A 36 -9.05 -3.19 17.12
N ILE A 37 -9.00 -3.56 18.40
CA ILE A 37 -10.18 -3.89 19.21
C ILE A 37 -11.08 -2.66 19.35
N ALA A 38 -10.51 -1.51 19.69
CA ALA A 38 -11.24 -0.26 19.90
C ALA A 38 -11.96 0.18 18.62
N LYS A 39 -11.31 0.10 17.45
CA LYS A 39 -11.93 0.36 16.14
C LYS A 39 -13.08 -0.62 15.85
N ALA A 40 -12.91 -1.91 16.17
CA ALA A 40 -13.95 -2.90 15.97
C ALA A 40 -15.18 -2.66 16.86
N ILE A 41 -14.98 -2.19 18.10
CA ILE A 41 -16.06 -1.81 19.00
C ILE A 41 -16.70 -0.50 18.55
N ALA A 42 -15.91 0.53 18.24
CA ALA A 42 -16.39 1.82 17.74
C ALA A 42 -17.23 1.68 16.45
N ALA A 43 -16.86 0.76 15.55
CA ALA A 43 -17.64 0.46 14.36
C ALA A 43 -19.03 -0.12 14.67
N LYS A 44 -19.21 -0.79 15.82
CA LYS A 44 -20.50 -1.32 16.28
C LYS A 44 -21.29 -0.33 17.14
N THR A 45 -20.60 0.46 17.95
CA THR A 45 -21.23 1.37 18.94
C THR A 45 -21.41 2.80 18.42
N GLY A 46 -20.74 3.17 17.33
CA GLY A 46 -20.72 4.54 16.80
C GLY A 46 -19.94 5.53 17.66
N GLN A 47 -19.17 5.04 18.65
CA GLN A 47 -18.38 5.90 19.54
C GLN A 47 -17.18 6.51 18.82
N LYS A 48 -16.85 7.75 19.16
CA LYS A 48 -15.61 8.38 18.69
C LYS A 48 -14.42 7.74 19.40
N LEU A 49 -13.39 7.42 18.62
CA LEU A 49 -12.14 6.85 19.11
C LEU A 49 -11.00 7.85 18.88
N ASP A 50 -10.31 8.22 19.95
CA ASP A 50 -9.05 8.97 19.88
C ASP A 50 -7.88 8.01 20.15
N ALA A 51 -7.07 7.77 19.12
CA ALA A 51 -5.93 6.86 19.19
C ALA A 51 -4.82 7.38 20.12
N ASN A 52 -4.64 8.70 20.23
CA ASN A 52 -3.64 9.29 21.11
C ASN A 52 -4.06 9.10 22.57
N GLN A 53 -5.35 9.25 22.86
CA GLN A 53 -5.89 9.02 24.19
C GLN A 53 -5.74 7.56 24.62
N GLU A 54 -5.99 6.62 23.73
CA GLU A 54 -5.78 5.19 24.00
C GLU A 54 -4.30 4.89 24.27
N LEU A 55 -3.38 5.44 23.45
CA LEU A 55 -1.94 5.26 23.63
C LEU A 55 -1.47 5.78 24.99
N MET A 56 -1.92 6.97 25.39
CA MET A 56 -1.62 7.54 26.71
C MET A 56 -2.21 6.67 27.83
N GLY A 57 -3.44 6.20 27.69
CA GLY A 57 -4.10 5.31 28.66
C GLY A 57 -3.32 4.02 28.89
N GLN A 58 -2.89 3.36 27.81
CA GLN A 58 -2.06 2.16 27.87
C GLN A 58 -0.68 2.42 28.47
N GLY A 59 -0.04 3.52 28.10
CA GLY A 59 1.26 3.93 28.65
C GLY A 59 1.17 4.14 30.16
N MET A 60 0.18 4.89 30.63
CA MET A 60 -0.06 5.10 32.06
C MET A 60 -0.36 3.78 32.79
N ALA A 61 -1.19 2.90 32.22
CA ALA A 61 -1.50 1.61 32.82
C ALA A 61 -0.24 0.75 33.01
N ASN A 62 0.66 0.73 32.03
CA ASN A 62 1.92 -0.02 32.10
C ASN A 62 2.94 0.62 33.05
N ILE A 63 3.03 1.95 33.09
CA ILE A 63 3.88 2.67 34.04
C ILE A 63 3.43 2.38 35.47
N ILE A 64 2.14 2.56 35.78
CA ILE A 64 1.58 2.28 37.10
C ILE A 64 1.74 0.79 37.45
N GLY A 65 1.46 -0.10 36.51
CA GLY A 65 1.60 -1.55 36.66
C GLY A 65 3.02 -1.99 37.03
N SER A 66 4.05 -1.33 36.46
CA SER A 66 5.46 -1.64 36.72
C SER A 66 5.83 -1.54 38.21
N PHE A 67 5.21 -0.63 38.96
CA PHE A 67 5.46 -0.49 40.40
C PHE A 67 4.92 -1.66 41.22
N SER A 68 3.98 -2.45 40.67
CA SER A 68 3.42 -3.64 41.32
C SER A 68 4.00 -4.95 40.79
N GLY A 69 5.00 -4.88 39.89
CA GLY A 69 5.58 -6.04 39.22
C GLY A 69 4.65 -6.66 38.17
N SER A 70 3.76 -5.87 37.55
CA SER A 70 2.91 -6.39 36.48
C SER A 70 3.70 -6.67 35.20
N TYR A 71 3.28 -7.68 34.45
CA TYR A 71 3.68 -7.80 33.05
C TYR A 71 3.09 -6.66 32.21
N PRO A 72 3.63 -6.39 31.01
CA PRO A 72 3.00 -5.48 30.07
C PRO A 72 1.56 -5.89 29.77
N VAL A 73 0.64 -4.93 29.86
CA VAL A 73 -0.80 -5.13 29.61
C VAL A 73 -1.24 -4.41 28.35
N SER A 74 -2.25 -4.97 27.69
CA SER A 74 -2.92 -4.41 26.52
C SER A 74 -4.43 -4.69 26.56
N GLY A 75 -5.16 -4.21 25.55
CA GLY A 75 -6.56 -4.56 25.30
C GLY A 75 -6.73 -6.06 25.04
N SER A 76 -7.91 -6.60 25.34
CA SER A 76 -8.21 -8.03 25.17
C SER A 76 -9.50 -8.21 24.39
N PHE A 77 -9.40 -8.77 23.18
CA PHE A 77 -10.55 -8.94 22.29
C PHE A 77 -11.68 -9.72 22.97
N SER A 78 -11.35 -10.87 23.59
CA SER A 78 -12.33 -11.71 24.26
C SER A 78 -13.01 -11.01 25.44
N ARG A 79 -12.26 -10.29 26.30
CA ARG A 79 -12.83 -9.61 27.47
C ARG A 79 -13.68 -8.42 27.06
N SER A 80 -13.23 -7.62 26.11
CA SER A 80 -14.00 -6.48 25.60
C SER A 80 -15.27 -6.91 24.86
N ALA A 81 -15.22 -8.01 24.10
CA ALA A 81 -16.39 -8.56 23.43
C ALA A 81 -17.43 -9.08 24.41
N VAL A 82 -17.02 -9.77 25.48
CA VAL A 82 -17.94 -10.22 26.53
C VAL A 82 -18.52 -9.04 27.29
N ASN A 83 -17.70 -8.05 27.65
CA ASN A 83 -18.16 -6.84 28.34
C ASN A 83 -19.22 -6.07 27.51
N LEU A 84 -18.99 -5.93 26.20
CA LEU A 84 -19.96 -5.30 25.30
C LEU A 84 -21.25 -6.12 25.18
N GLN A 85 -21.15 -7.45 25.06
CA GLN A 85 -22.32 -8.35 25.00
C GLN A 85 -23.12 -8.36 26.31
N ALA A 86 -22.45 -8.18 27.45
CA ALA A 86 -23.08 -8.05 28.75
C ALA A 86 -23.74 -6.68 28.98
N GLY A 87 -23.68 -5.77 28.00
CA GLY A 87 -24.28 -4.43 28.09
C GLY A 87 -23.39 -3.39 28.78
N GLY A 88 -22.08 -3.61 28.85
CA GLY A 88 -21.12 -2.64 29.39
C GLY A 88 -21.04 -1.37 28.53
N ILE A 89 -21.48 -0.24 29.06
CA ILE A 89 -21.49 1.06 28.36
C ILE A 89 -20.31 1.95 28.77
N THR A 90 -19.91 1.89 30.05
CA THR A 90 -18.88 2.78 30.64
C THR A 90 -17.65 1.99 31.08
N GLY A 91 -16.51 2.70 31.21
CA GLY A 91 -15.26 2.13 31.71
C GLY A 91 -15.33 1.62 33.16
N LEU A 92 -16.37 1.97 33.92
CA LEU A 92 -16.61 1.46 35.26
C LEU A 92 -16.77 -0.07 35.28
N SER A 93 -17.26 -0.67 34.19
CA SER A 93 -17.32 -2.14 34.02
C SER A 93 -15.96 -2.82 34.25
N ASN A 94 -14.87 -2.20 33.78
CA ASN A 94 -13.51 -2.71 33.98
C ASN A 94 -13.04 -2.53 35.43
N VAL A 95 -13.50 -1.47 36.13
CA VAL A 95 -13.20 -1.25 37.55
C VAL A 95 -13.86 -2.34 38.40
N PHE A 96 -15.14 -2.64 38.17
CA PHE A 96 -15.82 -3.74 38.84
C PHE A 96 -15.15 -5.09 38.56
N SER A 97 -14.74 -5.32 37.31
CA SER A 97 -13.99 -6.52 36.94
C SER A 97 -12.67 -6.64 37.72
N ALA A 98 -11.92 -5.54 37.86
CA ALA A 98 -10.68 -5.52 38.65
C ALA A 98 -10.91 -5.80 40.14
N ILE A 99 -11.99 -5.27 40.73
CA ILE A 99 -12.38 -5.56 42.12
C ILE A 99 -12.68 -7.05 42.29
N VAL A 100 -13.49 -7.63 41.40
CA VAL A 100 -13.84 -9.06 41.44
C VAL A 100 -12.59 -9.93 41.33
N VAL A 101 -11.65 -9.59 40.43
CA VAL A 101 -10.36 -10.30 40.33
C VAL A 101 -9.57 -10.19 41.63
N THR A 102 -9.52 -9.00 42.24
CA THR A 102 -8.80 -8.78 43.51
C THR A 102 -9.39 -9.60 44.65
N VAL A 103 -10.72 -9.62 44.82
CA VAL A 103 -11.41 -10.45 45.82
C VAL A 103 -11.15 -11.93 45.56
N THR A 104 -11.21 -12.36 44.31
CA THR A 104 -10.95 -13.76 43.92
C THR A 104 -9.53 -14.18 44.31
N LEU A 105 -8.54 -13.33 44.06
CA LEU A 105 -7.15 -13.60 44.42
C LEU A 105 -6.91 -13.64 45.94
N LEU A 106 -7.62 -12.82 46.72
CA LEU A 106 -7.45 -12.78 48.18
C LEU A 106 -8.14 -13.93 48.90
N PHE A 107 -9.33 -14.35 48.46
CA PHE A 107 -10.16 -15.29 49.20
C PHE A 107 -10.38 -16.63 48.50
N LEU A 108 -10.43 -16.66 47.16
CA LEU A 108 -10.80 -17.85 46.38
C LEU A 108 -9.59 -18.61 45.82
N THR A 109 -8.36 -18.08 45.93
CA THR A 109 -7.13 -18.77 45.50
C THR A 109 -6.99 -20.20 46.06
N PRO A 110 -7.32 -20.51 47.33
CA PRO A 110 -7.27 -21.88 47.84
C PRO A 110 -8.20 -22.85 47.10
N LEU A 111 -9.37 -22.38 46.63
CA LEU A 111 -10.28 -23.22 45.84
C LEU A 111 -9.74 -23.50 44.44
N LEU A 112 -8.96 -22.58 43.88
CA LEU A 112 -8.37 -22.70 42.55
C LEU A 112 -7.04 -23.47 42.54
N TYR A 113 -6.47 -23.79 43.71
CA TYR A 113 -5.15 -24.42 43.82
C TYR A 113 -5.09 -25.81 43.16
N HIS A 114 -6.16 -26.59 43.25
CA HIS A 114 -6.23 -27.95 42.71
C HIS A 114 -6.68 -28.01 41.23
N LEU A 115 -6.71 -26.87 40.54
CA LEU A 115 -7.20 -26.82 39.17
C LEU A 115 -6.21 -27.52 38.23
N PRO A 116 -6.62 -28.57 37.50
CA PRO A 116 -5.71 -29.32 36.64
C PRO A 116 -5.17 -28.46 35.51
N GLN A 117 -3.88 -28.60 35.18
CA GLN A 117 -3.25 -27.89 34.05
C GLN A 117 -3.99 -28.14 32.72
N ALA A 118 -4.63 -29.30 32.56
CA ALA A 118 -5.45 -29.63 31.40
C ALA A 118 -6.62 -28.65 31.21
N VAL A 119 -7.25 -28.18 32.29
CA VAL A 119 -8.36 -27.21 32.21
C VAL A 119 -7.83 -25.87 31.72
N LEU A 120 -6.68 -25.41 32.23
CA LEU A 120 -6.05 -24.17 31.78
C LEU A 120 -5.63 -24.25 30.31
N ALA A 121 -5.05 -25.38 29.89
CA ALA A 121 -4.67 -25.62 28.50
C ALA A 121 -5.90 -25.60 27.58
N ALA A 122 -7.01 -26.23 27.97
CA ALA A 122 -8.25 -26.22 27.19
C ALA A 122 -8.81 -24.80 26.99
N VAL A 123 -8.80 -23.97 28.05
CA VAL A 123 -9.24 -22.56 27.97
C VAL A 123 -8.35 -21.76 27.02
N ILE A 124 -7.03 -21.93 27.10
CA ILE A 124 -6.09 -21.24 26.20
C ILE A 124 -6.31 -21.70 24.75
N MET A 125 -6.46 -23.01 24.49
CA MET A 125 -6.69 -23.53 23.15
C MET A 125 -8.00 -23.01 22.54
N MET A 126 -9.09 -22.94 23.32
CA MET A 126 -10.35 -22.34 22.83
C MET A 126 -10.17 -20.86 22.45
N ALA A 127 -9.40 -20.10 23.24
CA ALA A 127 -9.09 -18.72 22.90
C ALA A 127 -8.27 -18.65 21.59
N VAL A 128 -7.17 -19.40 21.47
CA VAL A 128 -6.28 -19.37 20.30
C VAL A 128 -7.00 -19.74 19.01
N VAL A 129 -7.87 -20.75 19.02
CA VAL A 129 -8.65 -21.15 17.83
C VAL A 129 -9.51 -19.99 17.31
N SER A 130 -10.07 -19.17 18.20
CA SER A 130 -10.86 -18.00 17.81
C SER A 130 -10.05 -16.84 17.22
N LEU A 131 -8.74 -16.77 17.50
CA LEU A 131 -7.84 -15.75 16.97
C LEU A 131 -7.37 -16.04 15.54
N VAL A 132 -7.40 -17.30 15.09
CA VAL A 132 -6.92 -17.67 13.75
C VAL A 132 -7.94 -17.25 12.68
N GLN A 133 -7.66 -16.12 12.01
CA GLN A 133 -8.52 -15.56 10.96
C GLN A 133 -7.97 -15.78 9.55
N VAL A 134 -8.26 -16.96 8.96
CA VAL A 134 -7.83 -17.31 7.59
C VAL A 134 -8.36 -16.33 6.53
N LYS A 135 -9.56 -15.76 6.75
CA LYS A 135 -10.17 -14.77 5.85
C LYS A 135 -9.29 -13.52 5.67
N GLY A 136 -8.52 -13.13 6.70
CA GLY A 136 -7.61 -11.99 6.63
C GLY A 136 -6.49 -12.20 5.61
N PHE A 137 -5.86 -13.38 5.62
CA PHE A 137 -4.81 -13.74 4.66
C PHE A 137 -5.34 -13.77 3.22
N ILE A 138 -6.52 -14.36 3.02
CA ILE A 138 -7.15 -14.42 1.69
C ILE A 138 -7.48 -13.01 1.18
N HIS A 139 -8.00 -12.15 2.05
CA HIS A 139 -8.30 -10.77 1.68
C HIS A 139 -7.04 -9.99 1.30
N ALA A 140 -5.98 -10.08 2.11
CA ALA A 140 -4.69 -9.45 1.80
C ALA A 140 -4.16 -9.92 0.44
N TRP A 141 -4.20 -11.23 0.16
CA TRP A 141 -3.74 -11.79 -1.11
C TRP A 141 -4.57 -11.31 -2.31
N LYS A 142 -5.90 -11.21 -2.16
CA LYS A 142 -6.80 -10.71 -3.21
C LYS A 142 -6.65 -9.21 -3.45
N ALA A 143 -6.42 -8.43 -2.38
CA ALA A 143 -6.23 -6.99 -2.47
C ALA A 143 -4.88 -6.65 -3.12
N GLN A 144 -3.81 -7.28 -2.63
CA GLN A 144 -2.46 -7.09 -3.16
C GLN A 144 -1.58 -8.30 -2.87
N LYS A 145 -1.06 -8.95 -3.93
CA LYS A 145 -0.28 -10.19 -3.80
C LYS A 145 0.93 -10.03 -2.87
N ALA A 146 1.63 -8.90 -2.96
CA ALA A 146 2.80 -8.64 -2.13
C ALA A 146 2.45 -8.53 -0.63
N ASP A 147 1.28 -7.96 -0.27
CA ASP A 147 0.83 -7.89 1.12
C ASP A 147 0.44 -9.29 1.64
N GLY A 148 -0.14 -10.12 0.76
CA GLY A 148 -0.38 -11.54 1.04
C GLY A 148 0.90 -12.35 1.27
N ILE A 149 1.94 -12.14 0.44
CA ILE A 149 3.25 -12.79 0.60
C ILE A 149 3.89 -12.39 1.94
N ILE A 150 3.86 -11.10 2.29
CA ILE A 150 4.39 -10.61 3.57
C ILE A 150 3.65 -11.26 4.74
N ALA A 151 2.32 -11.34 4.68
CA ALA A 151 1.51 -11.95 5.74
C ALA A 151 1.88 -13.43 5.96
N VAL A 152 1.94 -14.23 4.89
CA VAL A 152 2.30 -15.65 4.98
C VAL A 152 3.75 -15.83 5.45
N THR A 153 4.67 -15.02 4.92
CA THR A 153 6.09 -15.06 5.32
C THR A 153 6.25 -14.73 6.79
N CYS A 154 5.57 -13.68 7.28
CA CYS A 154 5.59 -13.30 8.69
C CYS A 154 5.00 -14.39 9.59
N PHE A 155 3.89 -15.01 9.18
CA PHE A 155 3.27 -16.13 9.89
C PHE A 155 4.22 -17.33 10.01
N CYS A 156 4.77 -17.80 8.90
CA CYS A 156 5.70 -18.93 8.88
C CYS A 156 6.99 -18.61 9.65
N ALA A 157 7.55 -17.41 9.47
CA ALA A 157 8.76 -16.99 10.19
C ALA A 157 8.53 -16.95 11.69
N THR A 158 7.38 -16.44 12.16
CA THR A 158 7.06 -16.40 13.59
C THR A 158 6.94 -17.80 14.20
N LEU A 159 6.41 -18.77 13.45
CA LEU A 159 6.36 -20.17 13.89
C LEU A 159 7.74 -20.83 13.90
N VAL A 160 8.56 -20.61 12.86
CA VAL A 160 9.91 -21.19 12.74
C VAL A 160 10.87 -20.63 13.78
N PHE A 161 10.78 -19.33 14.08
CA PHE A 161 11.65 -18.67 15.05
C PHE A 161 11.16 -18.80 16.50
N ALA A 162 10.05 -19.50 16.76
CA ALA A 162 9.58 -19.74 18.12
C ALA A 162 10.67 -20.43 18.96
N PRO A 163 10.97 -19.95 20.20
CA PRO A 163 10.22 -18.99 21.02
C PRO A 163 10.58 -17.50 20.81
N HIS A 164 11.51 -17.16 19.91
CA HIS A 164 11.94 -15.79 19.62
C HIS A 164 11.01 -15.08 18.63
N LEU A 165 9.80 -14.77 19.10
CA LEU A 165 8.74 -14.12 18.31
C LEU A 165 9.15 -12.73 17.77
N ASP A 166 10.06 -12.05 18.47
CA ASP A 166 10.63 -10.76 18.08
C ASP A 166 11.26 -10.79 16.68
N LYS A 167 11.95 -11.87 16.32
CA LYS A 167 12.59 -12.03 15.00
C LYS A 167 11.55 -12.09 13.87
N GLY A 168 10.45 -12.81 14.08
CA GLY A 168 9.35 -12.91 13.11
C GLY A 168 8.68 -11.55 12.88
N ILE A 169 8.42 -10.81 13.97
CA ILE A 169 7.81 -9.47 13.90
C ILE A 169 8.75 -8.48 13.19
N LEU A 170 10.03 -8.45 13.56
CA LEU A 170 11.02 -7.56 12.92
C LEU A 170 11.13 -7.83 11.41
N LEU A 171 11.13 -9.09 11.00
CA LEU A 171 11.12 -9.47 9.59
C LEU A 171 9.87 -8.94 8.88
N GLY A 172 8.68 -9.11 9.48
CA GLY A 172 7.42 -8.62 8.91
C GLY A 172 7.38 -7.10 8.76
N VAL A 173 7.85 -6.36 9.77
CA VAL A 173 7.96 -4.89 9.73
C VAL A 173 8.95 -4.46 8.64
N PHE A 174 10.14 -5.07 8.61
CA PHE A 174 11.16 -4.77 7.61
C PHE A 174 10.64 -5.01 6.19
N LEU A 175 10.03 -6.16 5.91
CA LEU A 175 9.45 -6.47 4.60
C LEU A 175 8.34 -5.49 4.21
N SER A 176 7.49 -5.10 5.16
CA SER A 176 6.41 -4.13 4.92
C SER A 176 6.96 -2.76 4.55
N VAL A 177 7.96 -2.26 5.29
CA VAL A 177 8.63 -0.99 5.00
C VAL A 177 9.37 -1.07 3.66
N ALA A 178 10.09 -2.15 3.40
CA ALA A 178 10.82 -2.34 2.14
C ALA A 178 9.88 -2.33 0.93
N VAL A 179 8.76 -3.05 0.98
CA VAL A 179 7.76 -3.06 -0.10
C VAL A 179 7.06 -1.71 -0.23
N PHE A 180 6.77 -1.03 0.89
CA PHE A 180 6.23 0.33 0.86
C PHE A 180 7.17 1.31 0.15
N LEU A 181 8.46 1.30 0.51
CA LEU A 181 9.49 2.13 -0.13
C LEU A 181 9.65 1.78 -1.60
N TYR A 182 9.77 0.50 -1.93
CA TYR A 182 9.87 0.03 -3.32
C TYR A 182 8.72 0.54 -4.20
N ARG A 183 7.47 0.46 -3.70
CA ARG A 183 6.29 0.98 -4.42
C ARG A 183 6.33 2.50 -4.60
N ARG A 184 6.84 3.23 -3.62
CA ARG A 184 7.00 4.70 -3.72
C ARG A 184 8.13 5.10 -4.67
N MET A 185 9.17 4.27 -4.79
CA MET A 185 10.29 4.46 -5.70
C MET A 185 9.94 4.21 -7.18
N HIS A 186 8.94 3.34 -7.44
CA HIS A 186 8.46 3.02 -8.78
C HIS A 186 6.98 3.42 -8.96
N PRO A 187 6.67 4.73 -8.96
CA PRO A 187 5.32 5.21 -9.24
C PRO A 187 4.90 4.84 -10.67
N ASN A 188 3.59 4.79 -10.91
CA ASN A 188 3.08 4.50 -12.25
C ASN A 188 3.39 5.68 -13.18
N VAL A 189 4.05 5.39 -14.30
CA VAL A 189 4.29 6.35 -15.38
C VAL A 189 3.54 5.86 -16.61
N SER A 190 2.52 6.61 -17.00
CA SER A 190 1.62 6.21 -18.08
C SER A 190 1.79 7.14 -19.27
N THR A 191 1.84 6.57 -20.48
CA THR A 191 1.71 7.36 -21.70
C THR A 191 0.23 7.53 -22.02
N LEU A 192 -0.21 8.77 -22.24
CA LEU A 192 -1.60 9.10 -22.50
C LEU A 192 -1.88 9.29 -23.99
N ALA A 193 -3.09 8.91 -24.42
CA ALA A 193 -3.62 9.17 -25.75
C ALA A 193 -5.14 9.39 -25.71
N MET A 194 -5.73 9.87 -26.80
CA MET A 194 -7.15 10.21 -26.82
C MET A 194 -8.02 8.95 -26.75
N SER A 195 -8.89 8.86 -25.74
CA SER A 195 -9.86 7.78 -25.56
C SER A 195 -11.16 8.04 -26.35
N ASN A 196 -12.03 7.03 -26.42
CA ASN A 196 -13.36 7.11 -27.06
C ASN A 196 -14.22 8.25 -26.51
N ASP A 197 -14.08 8.53 -25.22
CA ASP A 197 -14.88 9.53 -24.49
C ASP A 197 -14.35 10.97 -24.69
N GLY A 198 -13.35 11.18 -25.54
CA GLY A 198 -12.74 12.49 -25.77
C GLY A 198 -11.82 12.97 -24.64
N VAL A 199 -11.46 12.07 -23.71
CA VAL A 199 -10.54 12.33 -22.59
C VAL A 199 -9.26 11.54 -22.77
N LEU A 200 -8.15 12.04 -22.24
CA LEU A 200 -6.87 11.36 -22.29
C LEU A 200 -6.85 10.16 -21.35
N GLY A 201 -6.65 8.99 -21.94
CA GLY A 201 -6.63 7.70 -21.27
C GLY A 201 -5.27 7.02 -21.37
N CYS A 202 -5.01 6.09 -20.46
CA CYS A 202 -3.80 5.28 -20.49
C CYS A 202 -3.77 4.41 -21.75
N THR A 203 -2.67 4.53 -22.51
CA THR A 203 -2.49 3.80 -23.77
C THR A 203 -2.48 2.28 -23.62
N ILE A 204 -1.91 1.78 -22.52
CA ILE A 204 -1.81 0.35 -22.22
C ILE A 204 -3.19 -0.24 -21.86
N ASP A 205 -3.95 0.45 -21.02
CA ASP A 205 -5.25 -0.05 -20.53
C ASP A 205 -6.34 -0.02 -21.60
N HIS A 206 -6.25 0.93 -22.55
CA HIS A 206 -7.25 1.14 -23.60
C HIS A 206 -6.75 0.80 -25.01
N GLY A 207 -5.50 0.32 -25.15
CA GLY A 207 -4.92 -0.04 -26.44
C GLY A 207 -4.97 1.10 -27.46
N LEU A 208 -4.51 2.30 -27.07
CA LEU A 208 -4.64 3.52 -27.88
C LEU A 208 -3.38 3.77 -28.72
N ARG A 209 -3.54 4.31 -29.93
CA ARG A 209 -2.38 4.77 -30.72
C ARG A 209 -1.76 6.02 -30.10
N VAL A 210 -0.43 6.06 -30.09
CA VAL A 210 0.36 7.21 -29.62
C VAL A 210 0.85 8.02 -30.82
N CYS A 211 0.98 9.33 -30.66
CA CYS A 211 1.62 10.17 -31.68
C CYS A 211 3.14 9.95 -31.67
N SER A 212 3.75 9.77 -32.85
CA SER A 212 5.20 9.58 -32.98
C SER A 212 6.03 10.85 -32.71
N HIS A 213 5.39 12.03 -32.66
CA HIS A 213 6.06 13.32 -32.51
C HIS A 213 5.85 13.97 -31.14
N ILE A 214 4.79 13.58 -30.41
CA ILE A 214 4.40 14.16 -29.12
C ILE A 214 4.17 13.01 -28.15
N ALA A 215 4.89 13.01 -27.03
CA ALA A 215 4.65 12.08 -25.92
C ALA A 215 3.95 12.82 -24.79
N VAL A 216 2.76 12.35 -24.40
CA VAL A 216 2.05 12.83 -23.21
C VAL A 216 2.30 11.82 -22.09
N ILE A 217 2.95 12.26 -21.02
CA ILE A 217 3.40 11.40 -19.92
C ILE A 217 2.69 11.85 -18.66
N ARG A 218 1.98 10.95 -17.97
CA ARG A 218 1.44 11.19 -16.64
C ARG A 218 2.29 10.50 -15.60
N PHE A 219 2.64 11.22 -14.54
CA PHE A 219 3.39 10.70 -13.40
C PHE A 219 2.50 10.64 -12.16
N ASP A 220 2.20 9.43 -11.71
CA ASP A 220 1.28 9.18 -10.59
C ASP A 220 2.07 8.96 -9.29
N GLY A 221 2.55 10.05 -8.66
CA GLY A 221 3.27 9.98 -7.40
C GLY A 221 3.91 11.29 -6.97
N THR A 222 4.30 11.37 -5.69
CA THR A 222 5.18 12.44 -5.17
C THR A 222 6.53 12.36 -5.87
N LEU A 223 7.12 13.49 -6.26
CA LEU A 223 8.43 13.52 -6.90
C LEU A 223 9.50 13.86 -5.86
N PHE A 224 10.33 12.89 -5.49
CA PHE A 224 11.29 13.06 -4.41
C PHE A 224 12.59 12.32 -4.71
N PHE A 225 13.62 12.50 -3.88
CA PHE A 225 14.96 11.93 -4.11
C PHE A 225 14.96 10.46 -4.58
N ALA A 226 14.11 9.61 -4.00
CA ALA A 226 14.15 8.18 -4.27
C ALA A 226 13.50 7.75 -5.61
N ASN A 227 12.70 8.59 -6.26
CA ASN A 227 12.04 8.26 -7.53
C ASN A 227 12.30 9.26 -8.67
N ALA A 228 13.00 10.35 -8.38
CA ALA A 228 13.48 11.32 -9.36
C ALA A 228 14.20 10.67 -10.56
N SER A 229 15.14 9.76 -10.30
CA SER A 229 15.88 9.04 -11.35
C SER A 229 14.98 8.13 -12.19
N TYR A 230 13.90 7.61 -11.60
CA TYR A 230 12.96 6.74 -12.31
C TYR A 230 12.17 7.53 -13.37
N LEU A 231 11.76 8.77 -13.08
CA LEU A 231 11.12 9.63 -14.09
C LEU A 231 12.05 9.88 -15.29
N ASP A 232 13.32 10.17 -15.03
CA ASP A 232 14.33 10.38 -16.08
C ASP A 232 14.55 9.12 -16.93
N GLU A 233 14.63 7.95 -16.29
CA GLU A 233 14.73 6.66 -16.97
C GLU A 233 13.51 6.41 -17.88
N GLN A 234 12.28 6.65 -17.39
CA GLN A 234 11.08 6.47 -18.20
C GLN A 234 11.04 7.42 -19.40
N VAL A 235 11.39 8.69 -19.21
CA VAL A 235 11.48 9.68 -20.29
C VAL A 235 12.55 9.27 -21.32
N PHE A 236 13.70 8.77 -20.85
CA PHE A 236 14.73 8.23 -21.72
C PHE A 236 14.26 7.00 -22.53
N ARG A 237 13.55 6.06 -21.89
CA ARG A 237 12.97 4.89 -22.56
C ARG A 237 11.97 5.29 -23.63
N ILE A 238 11.08 6.24 -23.34
CA ILE A 238 10.09 6.77 -24.29
C ILE A 238 10.76 7.42 -25.50
N ARG A 239 11.81 8.22 -25.26
CA ARG A 239 12.61 8.84 -26.32
C ARG A 239 13.31 7.81 -27.20
N THR A 240 13.87 6.77 -26.59
CA THR A 240 14.58 5.70 -27.32
C THR A 240 13.61 4.88 -28.18
N ALA A 241 12.40 4.63 -27.67
CA ALA A 241 11.34 3.96 -28.42
C ALA A 241 10.79 4.81 -29.58
N ASN A 242 10.82 6.15 -29.47
CA ASN A 242 10.27 7.08 -30.45
C ASN A 242 11.35 8.06 -30.98
N PRO A 243 12.16 7.67 -31.98
CA PRO A 243 13.22 8.52 -32.51
C PRO A 243 12.72 9.79 -33.24
N ALA A 244 11.44 9.84 -33.63
CA ALA A 244 10.81 11.01 -34.25
C ALA A 244 10.20 12.00 -33.23
N LEU A 245 10.41 11.77 -31.93
CA LEU A 245 9.85 12.58 -30.85
C LEU A 245 10.41 14.01 -30.89
N LYS A 246 9.50 14.99 -30.92
CA LYS A 246 9.84 16.42 -30.94
C LYS A 246 9.41 17.15 -29.69
N PHE A 247 8.47 16.60 -28.92
CA PHE A 247 7.93 17.28 -27.74
C PHE A 247 7.42 16.31 -26.68
N ILE A 248 7.60 16.68 -25.41
CA ILE A 248 7.13 15.95 -24.24
C ILE A 248 6.21 16.88 -23.44
N LEU A 249 5.00 16.40 -23.15
CA LEU A 249 4.06 17.03 -22.22
C LEU A 249 3.99 16.18 -20.95
N LEU A 250 4.40 16.73 -19.82
CA LEU A 250 4.26 16.11 -18.51
C LEU A 250 2.94 16.55 -17.86
N VAL A 251 2.03 15.60 -17.68
CA VAL A 251 0.80 15.78 -16.92
C VAL A 251 1.12 15.53 -15.44
N ALA A 252 1.08 16.60 -14.65
CA ALA A 252 1.54 16.63 -13.26
C ALA A 252 0.40 16.56 -12.22
N ASP A 253 -0.80 16.17 -12.62
CA ASP A 253 -1.96 16.06 -11.73
C ASP A 253 -1.80 14.97 -10.65
N GLY A 254 -0.99 13.94 -10.94
CA GLY A 254 -0.57 12.90 -9.99
C GLY A 254 0.55 13.33 -9.04
N ILE A 255 1.23 14.46 -9.30
CA ILE A 255 2.32 14.97 -8.45
C ILE A 255 1.71 15.76 -7.30
N ASN A 256 1.72 15.14 -6.11
CA ASN A 256 1.15 15.75 -4.90
C ASN A 256 2.14 16.65 -4.17
N ASP A 257 3.42 16.33 -4.22
CA ASP A 257 4.47 17.02 -3.48
C ASP A 257 5.81 16.85 -4.21
N ILE A 258 6.72 17.79 -4.02
CA ILE A 258 8.07 17.80 -4.60
C ILE A 258 9.11 18.25 -3.56
N ASP A 259 10.12 17.41 -3.32
CA ASP A 259 11.26 17.78 -2.48
C ASP A 259 12.36 18.50 -3.28
N ALA A 260 13.37 19.02 -2.60
CA ALA A 260 14.47 19.74 -3.26
C ALA A 260 15.19 18.87 -4.32
N SER A 261 15.43 17.60 -4.03
CA SER A 261 16.08 16.68 -4.96
C SER A 261 15.20 16.31 -6.16
N GLY A 262 13.89 16.23 -5.96
CA GLY A 262 12.90 16.01 -7.00
C GLY A 262 12.81 17.20 -7.96
N GLU A 263 12.87 18.42 -7.42
CA GLU A 263 12.96 19.65 -8.21
C GLU A 263 14.26 19.70 -9.01
N ASP A 264 15.42 19.49 -8.38
CA ASP A 264 16.72 19.42 -9.07
C ASP A 264 16.71 18.39 -10.19
N ALA A 265 16.13 17.21 -9.95
CA ALA A 265 16.03 16.16 -10.96
C ALA A 265 15.12 16.55 -12.13
N LEU A 266 13.99 17.21 -11.86
CA LEU A 266 13.11 17.75 -12.88
C LEU A 266 13.82 18.84 -13.69
N SER A 267 14.56 19.72 -13.02
CA SER A 267 15.39 20.76 -13.61
C SER A 267 16.45 20.19 -14.57
N LEU A 268 17.14 19.11 -14.16
CA LEU A 268 18.11 18.39 -14.99
C LEU A 268 17.45 17.65 -16.15
N LEU A 269 16.26 17.10 -15.94
CA LEU A 269 15.47 16.44 -16.97
C LEU A 269 15.08 17.43 -18.07
N VAL A 270 14.60 18.62 -17.70
CA VAL A 270 14.28 19.71 -18.64
C VAL A 270 15.50 20.08 -19.48
N ASP A 271 16.68 20.21 -18.86
CA ASP A 271 17.92 20.49 -19.58
C ASP A 271 18.29 19.38 -20.57
N ARG A 272 18.21 18.11 -20.15
CA ARG A 272 18.53 16.96 -21.00
C ARG A 272 17.59 16.87 -22.20
N VAL A 273 16.29 17.12 -22.00
CA VAL A 273 15.28 17.12 -23.05
C VAL A 273 15.53 18.25 -24.04
N ARG A 274 15.79 19.47 -23.56
CA ARG A 274 16.07 20.64 -24.41
C ARG A 274 17.37 20.52 -25.19
N ARG A 275 18.45 20.01 -24.58
CA ARG A 275 19.72 19.75 -25.28
C ARG A 275 19.58 18.73 -26.42
N ALA A 276 18.61 17.82 -26.31
CA ALA A 276 18.27 16.88 -27.38
C ALA A 276 17.42 17.51 -28.50
N GLY A 277 17.09 18.81 -28.42
CA GLY A 277 16.23 19.49 -29.39
C GLY A 277 14.74 19.18 -29.26
N ILE A 278 14.33 18.62 -28.11
CA ILE A 278 12.94 18.24 -27.83
C ILE A 278 12.33 19.32 -26.93
N GLY A 279 11.10 19.75 -27.24
CA GLY A 279 10.34 20.68 -26.40
C GLY A 279 9.77 20.00 -25.15
N PHE A 280 9.63 20.76 -24.07
CA PHE A 280 9.10 20.26 -22.79
C PHE A 280 8.04 21.23 -22.27
N ALA A 281 6.88 20.71 -21.90
CA ALA A 281 5.83 21.46 -21.20
C ALA A 281 5.29 20.65 -20.03
N ILE A 282 4.72 21.33 -19.06
CA ILE A 282 4.05 20.72 -17.91
C ILE A 282 2.62 21.25 -17.82
N CYS A 283 1.66 20.41 -17.44
CA CYS A 283 0.29 20.83 -17.22
C CYS A 283 -0.32 20.25 -15.95
N ARG A 284 -1.37 20.91 -15.43
CA ARG A 284 -2.13 20.49 -14.24
C ARG A 284 -1.29 20.37 -12.96
N VAL A 285 -0.32 21.28 -12.79
CA VAL A 285 0.50 21.36 -11.58
C VAL A 285 -0.36 21.79 -10.39
N LYS A 286 -0.25 21.08 -9.25
CA LYS A 286 -0.96 21.45 -8.01
C LYS A 286 -0.32 22.67 -7.34
N GLY A 287 -1.11 23.42 -6.56
CA GLY A 287 -0.66 24.67 -5.93
C GLY A 287 0.60 24.52 -5.06
N GLU A 288 0.67 23.46 -4.24
CA GLU A 288 1.84 23.18 -3.39
C GLU A 288 3.11 22.96 -4.22
N VAL A 289 3.01 22.17 -5.30
CA VAL A 289 4.12 21.91 -6.23
C VAL A 289 4.48 23.17 -7.02
N MET A 290 3.49 23.93 -7.49
CA MET A 290 3.72 25.17 -8.23
C MET A 290 4.47 26.20 -7.38
N ALA A 291 4.11 26.33 -6.09
CA ALA A 291 4.82 27.23 -5.18
C ALA A 291 6.31 26.88 -5.04
N VAL A 292 6.66 25.59 -5.06
CA VAL A 292 8.07 25.14 -5.07
C VAL A 292 8.74 25.48 -6.41
N ILE A 293 8.09 25.22 -7.54
CA ILE A 293 8.60 25.51 -8.90
C ILE A 293 8.84 27.01 -9.09
N GLU A 294 7.99 27.87 -8.54
CA GLU A 294 8.16 29.33 -8.59
C GLU A 294 9.30 29.80 -7.69
N ARG A 295 9.35 29.31 -6.43
CA ARG A 295 10.37 29.71 -5.46
C ARG A 295 11.78 29.33 -5.87
N THR A 296 11.92 28.21 -6.59
CA THR A 296 13.22 27.69 -7.08
C THR A 296 13.65 28.31 -8.41
N GLY A 297 12.77 29.05 -9.10
CA GLY A 297 13.01 29.58 -10.43
C GLY A 297 12.91 28.54 -11.55
N LEU A 298 12.48 27.30 -11.25
CA LEU A 298 12.26 26.27 -12.24
C LEU A 298 11.18 26.67 -13.26
N ALA A 299 10.21 27.49 -12.85
CA ALA A 299 9.19 28.05 -13.76
C ALA A 299 9.83 28.79 -14.96
N ASP A 300 10.84 29.62 -14.69
CA ASP A 300 11.53 30.41 -15.72
C ASP A 300 12.38 29.50 -16.62
N LYS A 301 12.95 28.43 -16.04
CA LYS A 301 13.70 27.43 -16.79
C LYS A 301 12.81 26.61 -17.71
N ILE A 302 11.62 26.19 -17.28
CA ILE A 302 10.63 25.50 -18.13
C ILE A 302 10.03 26.45 -19.17
N GLY A 303 10.01 27.76 -18.90
CA GLY A 303 9.28 28.75 -19.67
C GLY A 303 7.86 28.84 -19.13
N ARG A 304 7.45 30.01 -18.64
CA ARG A 304 6.13 30.21 -18.01
C ARG A 304 4.99 29.95 -19.00
N GLU A 305 5.24 30.19 -20.27
CA GLU A 305 4.36 29.89 -21.39
C GLU A 305 4.18 28.39 -21.66
N MET A 306 5.11 27.56 -21.19
CA MET A 306 5.06 26.09 -21.29
C MET A 306 4.48 25.44 -20.04
N ILE A 307 3.90 26.23 -19.13
CA ILE A 307 3.19 25.76 -17.94
C ILE A 307 1.70 26.02 -18.15
N TYR A 308 0.93 24.94 -18.30
CA TYR A 308 -0.48 25.00 -18.62
C TYR A 308 -1.37 24.60 -17.45
N ALA A 309 -2.45 25.35 -17.21
CA ALA A 309 -3.45 24.96 -16.21
C ALA A 309 -4.24 23.71 -16.65
N GLY A 310 -4.59 23.63 -17.94
CA GLY A 310 -5.41 22.57 -18.51
C GLY A 310 -4.69 21.77 -19.60
N GLU A 311 -4.96 20.47 -19.62
CA GLU A 311 -4.36 19.51 -20.58
C GLU A 311 -4.84 19.76 -22.01
N GLU A 312 -6.11 20.11 -22.21
CA GLU A 312 -6.66 20.41 -23.55
C GLU A 312 -5.99 21.62 -24.21
N THR A 313 -5.77 22.70 -23.43
CA THR A 313 -5.13 23.92 -23.93
C THR A 313 -3.68 23.63 -24.32
N ALA A 314 -2.96 22.90 -23.45
CA ALA A 314 -1.59 22.47 -23.70
C ALA A 314 -1.50 21.68 -25.02
N LEU A 315 -2.37 20.69 -25.21
CA LEU A 315 -2.36 19.86 -26.41
C LEU A 315 -2.70 20.64 -27.67
N LYS A 316 -3.70 21.52 -27.65
CA LYS A 316 -4.08 22.33 -28.81
C LYS A 316 -2.91 23.19 -29.28
N GLU A 317 -2.21 23.85 -28.36
CA GLU A 317 -1.06 24.70 -28.68
C GLU A 317 0.16 23.89 -29.17
N ILE A 318 0.51 22.81 -28.47
CA ILE A 318 1.65 21.96 -28.83
C ILE A 318 1.43 21.31 -30.21
N ILE A 319 0.21 20.83 -30.49
CA ILE A 319 -0.16 20.27 -31.79
C ILE A 319 -0.08 21.35 -32.87
N ALA A 320 -0.57 22.55 -32.63
CA ALA A 320 -0.46 23.66 -33.59
C ALA A 320 1.02 24.01 -33.87
N MET A 321 1.87 23.99 -32.86
CA MET A 321 3.30 24.30 -33.00
C MET A 321 4.05 23.25 -33.86
N ILE A 322 3.80 21.96 -33.64
CA ILE A 322 4.57 20.88 -34.26
C ILE A 322 3.95 20.43 -35.59
N HIS A 323 2.63 20.30 -35.63
CA HIS A 323 1.88 19.82 -36.79
C HIS A 323 1.38 20.96 -37.68
N GLY A 324 1.37 22.21 -37.22
CA GLY A 324 1.08 23.37 -38.06
C GLY A 324 2.20 23.72 -39.05
N MET A 325 3.46 23.40 -38.71
CA MET A 325 4.63 23.66 -39.57
C MET A 325 5.04 22.48 -40.46
N THR A 326 4.63 21.24 -40.13
CA THR A 326 4.87 20.08 -41.00
C THR A 326 3.72 19.91 -41.99
N LYS A 327 4.00 20.01 -43.30
CA LYS A 327 3.03 19.68 -44.38
C LYS A 327 2.18 18.48 -43.96
N ARG A 328 0.84 18.64 -44.03
CA ARG A 328 -0.27 17.69 -43.73
C ARG A 328 -0.11 16.20 -44.13
N LYS A 329 1.02 15.76 -44.69
CA LYS A 329 1.24 14.41 -45.24
C LYS A 329 1.66 13.34 -44.21
N ALA A 330 2.20 13.68 -43.03
CA ALA A 330 2.70 12.66 -42.08
C ALA A 330 1.69 12.25 -40.98
N CYS A 331 0.66 13.06 -40.71
CA CYS A 331 -0.37 12.75 -39.71
C CYS A 331 -1.71 13.32 -40.17
N GLY A 332 -2.44 12.59 -41.02
CA GLY A 332 -3.76 13.03 -41.52
C GLY A 332 -4.83 13.06 -40.41
N VAL A 333 -4.67 12.22 -39.37
CA VAL A 333 -5.50 12.17 -38.17
C VAL A 333 -4.56 11.91 -36.98
N CYS A 334 -4.43 12.88 -36.07
CA CYS A 334 -3.53 12.76 -34.92
C CYS A 334 -4.20 11.90 -33.81
N PRO A 335 -3.54 10.84 -33.31
CA PRO A 335 -4.06 10.02 -32.20
C PRO A 335 -4.30 10.76 -30.88
N LEU A 336 -3.84 12.01 -30.76
CA LEU A 336 -4.07 12.89 -29.61
C LEU A 336 -5.29 13.81 -29.77
N MET A 337 -5.92 13.86 -30.96
CA MET A 337 -7.12 14.68 -31.23
C MET A 337 -8.38 13.85 -31.43
N THR A 338 -8.22 12.57 -31.77
CA THR A 338 -9.31 11.65 -32.06
C THR A 338 -8.91 10.26 -31.61
N HIS A 339 -9.86 9.51 -31.06
CA HIS A 339 -9.66 8.12 -30.70
C HIS A 339 -9.22 7.29 -31.92
N LEU A 340 -8.11 6.57 -31.76
CA LEU A 340 -7.56 5.65 -32.75
C LEU A 340 -7.15 4.35 -32.03
N PRO A 341 -7.86 3.23 -32.26
CA PRO A 341 -7.47 1.96 -31.66
C PRO A 341 -6.11 1.51 -32.20
N ALA A 342 -5.29 0.93 -31.32
CA ALA A 342 -4.04 0.29 -31.70
C ALA A 342 -4.32 -0.77 -32.78
N LEU A 343 -3.46 -0.85 -33.79
CA LEU A 343 -3.56 -1.93 -34.76
C LEU A 343 -3.40 -3.25 -34.00
N PRO A 344 -4.22 -4.28 -34.27
CA PRO A 344 -3.86 -5.62 -33.86
C PRO A 344 -2.49 -5.88 -34.50
N GLU A 345 -1.46 -6.14 -33.68
CA GLU A 345 -0.17 -6.56 -34.20
C GLU A 345 -0.43 -7.65 -35.24
N LYS A 346 -0.03 -7.41 -36.50
CA LYS A 346 0.11 -8.49 -37.47
C LYS A 346 1.12 -9.44 -36.83
N ARG A 347 0.63 -10.52 -36.21
CA ARG A 347 1.45 -11.72 -36.06
C ARG A 347 1.90 -12.05 -37.47
N VAL A 348 3.18 -11.84 -37.72
CA VAL A 348 3.88 -12.44 -38.84
C VAL A 348 3.78 -13.94 -38.59
N TYR A 349 2.69 -14.52 -39.06
CA TYR A 349 2.60 -15.95 -39.31
C TYR A 349 3.06 -16.12 -40.75
N ASP A 350 4.26 -16.67 -40.89
CA ASP A 350 4.67 -17.33 -42.11
C ASP A 350 3.62 -18.39 -42.47
N GLY A 351 3.21 -18.40 -43.74
CA GLY A 351 2.60 -19.55 -44.38
C GLY A 351 1.08 -19.69 -44.23
N GLY A 352 0.38 -19.33 -45.32
CA GLY A 352 -0.62 -20.18 -45.96
C GLY A 352 -1.93 -20.50 -45.23
N GLY A 353 -3.05 -20.11 -45.85
CA GLY A 353 -4.32 -20.82 -45.67
C GLY A 353 -5.47 -19.93 -45.25
N SER A 354 -6.35 -19.66 -46.20
CA SER A 354 -7.69 -19.09 -46.02
C SER A 354 -8.51 -19.86 -44.98
N ALA A 355 -9.08 -19.17 -44.00
CA ALA A 355 -10.33 -19.58 -43.36
C ALA A 355 -11.00 -18.39 -42.68
N THR A 356 -12.30 -18.31 -42.89
CA THR A 356 -13.23 -17.21 -42.63
C THR A 356 -13.43 -16.90 -41.14
N SER A 357 -13.61 -15.60 -40.89
CA SER A 357 -14.01 -14.99 -39.63
C SER A 357 -15.37 -15.51 -39.15
N THR A 358 -15.39 -16.52 -38.27
CA THR A 358 -16.53 -16.82 -37.36
C THR A 358 -16.20 -17.81 -36.24
N ASP A 359 -15.07 -18.54 -36.28
CA ASP A 359 -14.73 -19.56 -35.26
C ASP A 359 -13.95 -19.05 -34.02
N VAL A 360 -13.44 -17.81 -34.04
CA VAL A 360 -12.62 -17.27 -32.94
C VAL A 360 -13.48 -16.78 -31.76
N LEU A 361 -14.71 -16.33 -32.03
CA LEU A 361 -15.65 -15.88 -30.99
C LEU A 361 -16.34 -17.05 -30.25
N LYS A 362 -16.46 -18.22 -30.88
CA LYS A 362 -17.03 -19.42 -30.25
C LYS A 362 -16.03 -20.09 -29.28
N LYS A 363 -14.74 -20.13 -29.65
CA LYS A 363 -13.68 -20.69 -28.80
C LYS A 363 -13.30 -19.83 -27.58
N MET A 364 -13.53 -18.52 -27.60
CA MET A 364 -13.30 -17.66 -26.42
C MET A 364 -14.43 -17.72 -25.38
N PHE A 365 -15.64 -18.13 -25.77
CA PHE A 365 -16.77 -18.28 -24.85
C PHE A 365 -16.86 -19.69 -24.24
N GLU A 366 -16.44 -20.73 -24.96
CA GLU A 366 -16.38 -22.11 -24.42
C GLU A 366 -15.17 -22.35 -23.49
N GLN A 367 -14.08 -21.57 -23.58
CA GLN A 367 -12.93 -21.70 -22.67
C GLN A 367 -13.09 -21.00 -21.30
N ARG A 368 -14.19 -20.27 -21.05
CA ARG A 368 -14.38 -19.53 -19.78
C ARG A 368 -15.53 -20.04 -18.91
N CYS A 369 -16.28 -21.07 -19.37
CA CYS A 369 -17.33 -21.73 -18.58
C CYS A 369 -17.02 -23.17 -18.13
N ASP A 370 -15.89 -23.78 -18.54
CA ASP A 370 -15.52 -25.15 -18.13
C ASP A 370 -14.54 -25.23 -16.93
N SER A 371 -14.25 -24.12 -16.23
CA SER A 371 -13.39 -24.15 -15.02
C SER A 371 -14.15 -24.17 -13.68
N LEU A 372 -15.48 -24.31 -13.69
CA LEU A 372 -16.32 -24.50 -12.51
C LEU A 372 -17.18 -25.76 -12.67
N GLY A 373 -16.59 -26.93 -12.43
CA GLY A 373 -17.35 -28.16 -12.18
C GLY A 373 -16.61 -29.47 -12.48
N LYS A 374 -16.31 -30.22 -11.41
CA LYS A 374 -15.98 -31.67 -11.33
C LYS A 374 -14.47 -32.09 -11.37
N LEU A 375 -13.86 -32.02 -10.18
CA LEU A 375 -13.07 -33.04 -9.42
C LEU A 375 -12.44 -34.26 -10.16
N PRO A 376 -11.22 -34.72 -9.74
CA PRO A 376 -11.18 -35.79 -8.73
C PRO A 376 -10.00 -35.76 -7.72
N GLY A 377 -10.34 -36.00 -6.45
CA GLY A 377 -9.75 -36.90 -5.44
C GLY A 377 -8.25 -37.26 -5.29
N LYS A 378 -7.30 -36.79 -6.11
CA LYS A 378 -5.89 -37.21 -6.02
C LYS A 378 -4.84 -36.10 -5.88
N ILE A 379 -5.26 -34.82 -5.82
CA ILE A 379 -4.33 -33.69 -5.64
C ILE A 379 -4.32 -33.17 -4.18
N VAL A 380 -5.36 -33.52 -3.39
CA VAL A 380 -5.40 -33.22 -1.94
C VAL A 380 -4.42 -34.11 -1.13
N ALA A 381 -3.95 -35.22 -1.70
CA ALA A 381 -2.99 -36.11 -1.05
C ALA A 381 -1.51 -35.78 -1.35
N ALA A 382 -1.21 -34.91 -2.31
CA ALA A 382 0.16 -34.56 -2.70
C ALA A 382 0.67 -33.24 -2.06
N LEU A 383 -0.18 -32.50 -1.36
CA LEU A 383 0.16 -31.27 -0.65
C LEU A 383 0.20 -31.44 0.89
N ALA A 384 0.05 -32.67 1.39
CA ALA A 384 0.18 -33.01 2.82
C ALA A 384 1.52 -33.66 3.17
N ALA A 385 2.47 -33.74 2.23
CA ALA A 385 3.85 -34.09 2.49
C ALA A 385 4.72 -33.13 1.68
N SER A 386 5.64 -32.42 2.35
CA SER A 386 6.54 -31.38 1.80
C SER A 386 5.91 -30.05 1.35
N VAL A 387 5.49 -29.23 2.32
CA VAL A 387 5.97 -27.87 2.65
C VAL A 387 5.15 -27.35 3.84
#